data_AF-A0A2V8L0M3-F1
#
_entry.id   AF-A0A2V8L0M3-F1
#
_cell.length_a   1.000
_cell.length_b   1.000
_cell.length_c   1.000
_cell.angle_alpha   90.00
_cell.angle_beta   90.00
_cell.angle_gamma   90.00
#
_symmetry.space_group_name_H-M   'P 1'
#
loop_
_entity.id
_entity.type
_entity.pdbx_description
1 polymer ?
#
loop_
_entity_poly.entity_id
_entity_poly.type
_entity_poly.pdbx_seq_one_letter_code
_entity_poly.pdbx_strand_id
1 'polypeptide(L)'
;MFDPLDGSSNIDVNACIGTIFSIHHKITKDHEDGSLEDCLQKGSDQIAAGYFIYGSSTMMVYTTGNGVHGFTLDPSLGEFLLS
;
A
#
# COMPACT_ATOMS: atom_id res chain seq x y z
N MET A 1 6.72 5.65 0.18
CA MET A 1 7.46 4.47 -0.32
C MET A 1 6.48 3.41 -0.79
N PHE A 2 6.84 2.57 -1.75
CA PHE A 2 5.98 1.46 -2.19
C PHE A 2 6.79 0.33 -2.82
N ASP A 3 6.27 -0.89 -2.74
CA ASP A 3 6.66 -2.02 -3.58
C ASP A 3 5.54 -2.24 -4.61
N PRO A 4 5.81 -1.99 -5.92
CA PRO A 4 4.79 -2.08 -6.95
C PRO A 4 4.31 -3.50 -7.23
N LEU A 5 5.08 -4.53 -6.86
CA LEU A 5 4.75 -5.92 -7.20
C LEU A 5 5.45 -6.91 -6.27
N ASP A 6 4.96 -6.99 -5.04
CA ASP A 6 5.37 -7.99 -4.07
C ASP A 6 4.98 -9.39 -4.55
N GLY A 7 5.89 -10.34 -4.35
CA GLY A 7 5.74 -11.70 -4.83
C GLY A 7 5.79 -11.84 -6.35
N SER A 8 6.40 -10.91 -7.09
CA SER A 8 6.49 -10.98 -8.58
C SER A 8 6.98 -12.32 -9.15
N SER A 9 7.79 -13.09 -8.43
CA SER A 9 8.19 -14.46 -8.83
C SER A 9 7.02 -15.46 -8.88
N ASN A 10 5.89 -15.14 -8.26
CA ASN A 10 4.69 -15.98 -8.21
C ASN A 10 3.77 -15.79 -9.43
N ILE A 11 4.07 -14.83 -10.31
CA ILE A 11 3.29 -14.55 -11.52
C ILE A 11 3.21 -15.79 -12.41
N ASP A 12 4.33 -16.49 -12.59
CA ASP A 12 4.43 -17.63 -13.50
C ASP A 12 3.66 -18.88 -13.01
N VAL A 13 3.31 -18.92 -11.72
CA VAL A 13 2.59 -20.04 -11.10
C VAL A 13 1.15 -19.69 -10.71
N ASN A 14 0.66 -18.52 -11.12
CA ASN A 14 -0.69 -18.02 -10.80
C ASN A 14 -0.98 -18.02 -9.30
N ALA A 15 0.03 -17.73 -8.47
CA ALA A 15 -0.13 -17.55 -7.04
C ALA A 15 -0.38 -16.07 -6.72
N CYS A 16 -0.91 -15.81 -5.51
CA CYS A 16 -1.24 -14.45 -5.08
C CYS A 16 0.01 -13.54 -5.09
N ILE A 17 -0.19 -12.33 -5.59
CA ILE A 17 0.78 -11.24 -5.62
C ILE A 17 0.16 -10.00 -4.97
N GLY A 18 0.96 -8.95 -4.73
CA GLY A 18 0.44 -7.75 -4.09
C GLY A 18 1.21 -6.48 -4.41
N THR A 19 0.69 -5.36 -3.93
CA THR A 19 1.37 -4.06 -3.93
C THR A 19 1.40 -3.58 -2.49
N ILE A 20 2.53 -3.09 -2.01
CA ILE A 20 2.65 -2.57 -0.63
C ILE A 20 2.95 -1.09 -0.71
N PHE A 21 2.33 -0.28 0.15
CA PHE A 21 2.61 1.15 0.24
C PHE A 21 2.76 1.63 1.68
N SER A 22 3.54 2.68 1.84
CA SER A 22 3.79 3.35 3.12
C SER A 22 3.86 4.86 2.90
N ILE A 23 3.10 5.60 3.72
CA ILE A 23 2.94 7.05 3.64
C ILE A 23 3.53 7.68 4.90
N HIS A 24 4.39 8.66 4.70
CA HIS A 24 4.97 9.50 5.76
C HIS A 24 4.68 10.96 5.44
N HIS A 25 4.71 11.81 6.47
CA HIS A 25 4.85 13.25 6.25
C HIS A 25 6.25 13.58 5.76
N LYS A 26 6.35 14.55 4.85
CA LYS A 26 7.63 15.15 4.49
C LYS A 26 8.22 15.90 5.69
N ILE A 27 9.49 15.71 5.96
CA ILE A 27 10.23 16.36 7.06
C ILE A 27 11.17 17.46 6.55
N THR A 28 11.63 17.37 5.31
CA THR A 28 12.45 18.41 4.69
C THR A 28 11.61 19.64 4.33
N LYS A 29 12.11 20.83 4.69
CA LYS A 29 11.42 22.11 4.43
C LYS A 29 11.97 22.85 3.22
N ASP A 30 13.25 22.65 2.91
CA ASP A 30 13.98 23.47 1.94
C ASP A 30 14.01 22.89 0.51
N HIS A 31 13.46 21.69 0.31
CA HIS A 31 13.36 21.03 -1.00
C HIS A 31 11.91 20.84 -1.38
N GLU A 32 11.38 21.54 -2.38
CA GLU A 32 9.97 21.37 -2.82
C GLU A 32 9.66 19.92 -3.20
N ASP A 33 10.56 19.27 -3.93
CA ASP A 33 10.39 17.89 -4.44
C ASP A 33 10.65 16.78 -3.41
N GLY A 34 11.05 17.15 -2.18
CA GLY A 34 11.49 16.20 -1.16
C GLY A 34 12.89 15.64 -1.40
N SER A 35 13.40 14.91 -0.42
CA SER A 35 14.73 14.32 -0.45
C SER A 35 14.69 12.85 -0.03
N LEU A 36 15.83 12.16 -0.15
CA LEU A 36 15.96 10.78 0.34
C LEU A 36 15.69 10.67 1.85
N GLU A 37 15.98 11.73 2.62
CA GLU A 37 15.75 11.76 4.07
C GLU A 37 14.26 11.59 4.40
N ASP A 38 13.37 12.14 3.57
CA ASP A 38 11.92 11.99 3.73
C ASP A 38 11.46 10.53 3.59
N CYS A 39 12.24 9.70 2.89
CA CYS A 39 11.97 8.26 2.73
C CYS A 39 12.63 7.40 3.82
N LEU A 40 13.68 7.88 4.48
CA LEU A 40 14.47 7.12 5.47
C LEU A 40 13.99 7.31 6.92
N GLN A 41 12.74 7.72 7.11
CA GLN A 41 12.10 7.88 8.41
C GLN A 41 11.85 6.52 9.10
N LYS A 42 11.66 6.53 10.42
CA LYS A 42 11.36 5.30 11.16
C LYS A 42 9.97 4.81 10.80
N GLY A 43 9.77 3.49 10.82
CA GLY A 43 8.45 2.92 10.55
C GLY A 43 7.36 3.32 11.55
N SER A 44 7.72 3.74 12.76
CA SER A 44 6.79 4.31 13.74
C SER A 44 6.19 5.66 13.32
N ASP A 45 6.81 6.33 12.36
CA ASP A 45 6.45 7.68 11.92
C ASP A 45 5.52 7.64 10.68
N GLN A 46 5.08 6.43 10.30
CA GLN A 46 4.09 6.23 9.24
C GLN A 46 2.73 6.79 9.65
N ILE A 47 2.12 7.56 8.74
CA ILE A 47 0.76 8.08 8.93
C ILE A 47 -0.30 7.18 8.31
N ALA A 48 0.10 6.38 7.34
CA ALA A 48 -0.74 5.35 6.76
C ALA A 48 0.13 4.28 6.10
N ALA A 49 -0.37 3.06 6.08
CA ALA A 49 0.22 1.96 5.36
C ALA A 49 -0.85 0.99 4.91
N GLY A 50 -0.55 0.22 3.90
CA GLY A 50 -1.46 -0.78 3.40
C GLY A 50 -0.87 -1.60 2.29
N TYR A 51 -1.68 -2.53 1.81
CA TYR A 51 -1.35 -3.37 0.69
C TYR A 51 -2.59 -3.69 -0.14
N PHE A 52 -2.35 -4.01 -1.41
CA PHE A 52 -3.30 -4.67 -2.28
C PHE A 52 -2.90 -6.14 -2.40
N ILE A 53 -3.89 -7.05 -2.38
CA ILE A 53 -3.70 -8.45 -2.76
C ILE A 53 -4.45 -8.69 -4.05
N TYR A 54 -3.75 -9.25 -5.04
CA TYR A 54 -4.32 -9.73 -6.29
C TYR A 54 -4.30 -11.26 -6.26
N GLY A 55 -5.44 -11.84 -5.88
CA GLY A 55 -5.66 -13.29 -5.81
C GLY A 55 -6.95 -13.68 -6.53
N SER A 56 -7.72 -14.60 -5.94
CA SER A 56 -9.07 -14.94 -6.43
C SER A 56 -10.03 -13.74 -6.44
N SER A 57 -9.78 -12.77 -5.55
CA SER A 57 -10.40 -11.45 -5.53
C SER A 57 -9.32 -10.39 -5.25
N THR A 58 -9.51 -9.19 -5.78
CA THR A 58 -8.63 -8.06 -5.46
C THR A 58 -9.11 -7.38 -4.18
N MET A 59 -8.23 -7.28 -3.18
CA MET A 59 -8.54 -6.59 -1.92
C MET A 59 -7.54 -5.48 -1.64
N MET A 60 -8.03 -4.38 -1.07
CA MET A 60 -7.24 -3.30 -0.50
C MET A 60 -7.35 -3.36 1.02
N VAL A 61 -6.23 -3.42 1.72
CA VAL A 61 -6.17 -3.38 3.19
C VAL A 61 -5.29 -2.22 3.61
N TYR A 62 -5.78 -1.35 4.50
CA TYR A 62 -4.97 -0.24 4.99
C TYR A 62 -5.30 0.17 6.42
N THR A 63 -4.39 0.94 7.01
CA THR A 63 -4.54 1.57 8.33
C THR A 63 -4.01 3.00 8.32
N THR A 64 -4.55 3.84 9.20
CA THR A 64 -4.05 5.18 9.54
C THR A 64 -3.75 5.31 11.04
N GLY A 65 -3.57 4.17 11.73
CA GLY A 65 -3.30 4.09 13.17
C GLY A 65 -4.50 3.73 14.05
N ASN A 66 -5.73 3.82 13.53
CA ASN A 66 -6.96 3.51 14.27
C ASN A 66 -7.68 2.27 13.73
N GLY A 67 -7.04 1.11 13.88
CA GLY A 67 -7.56 -0.16 13.36
C GLY A 67 -7.11 -0.44 11.92
N VAL A 68 -7.57 -1.56 11.37
CA VAL A 68 -7.21 -2.05 10.03
C VAL A 68 -8.51 -2.30 9.27
N HIS A 69 -8.59 -1.78 8.06
CA HIS A 69 -9.79 -1.86 7.23
C HIS A 69 -9.49 -2.61 5.93
N GLY A 70 -10.37 -3.53 5.56
CA GLY A 70 -10.29 -4.32 4.34
C GLY A 70 -11.45 -4.00 3.41
N PHE A 71 -11.14 -3.85 2.12
CA PHE A 71 -12.11 -3.59 1.07
C PHE A 71 -11.88 -4.56 -0.08
N THR A 72 -12.95 -5.09 -0.64
CA THR A 72 -12.91 -6.00 -1.79
C THR A 72 -13.36 -5.24 -3.04
N LEU A 73 -12.60 -5.36 -4.12
CA LEU A 73 -12.97 -4.79 -5.42
C LEU A 73 -14.14 -5.59 -6.02
N ASP A 74 -15.22 -4.90 -6.34
CA ASP A 74 -16.26 -5.41 -7.24
C ASP A 74 -15.88 -5.03 -8.70
N PRO A 75 -15.47 -5.99 -9.55
CA PRO A 75 -15.07 -5.68 -10.92
C PRO A 75 -16.21 -5.20 -11.81
N SER A 76 -17.46 -5.46 -11.43
CA SER A 76 -18.64 -5.05 -12.20
C SER A 76 -18.97 -3.56 -12.01
N LEU A 77 -18.63 -3.01 -10.84
CA LEU A 77 -18.82 -1.60 -10.50
C LEU A 77 -17.52 -0.78 -10.64
N GLY A 78 -16.37 -1.44 -10.50
CA GLY A 78 -15.07 -0.76 -10.45
C GLY A 78 -14.78 -0.10 -9.10
N GLU A 79 -15.44 -0.54 -8.02
CA GLU A 79 -15.36 0.08 -6.69
C GLU A 79 -14.90 -0.91 -5.62
N PHE A 80 -14.22 -0.38 -4.59
CA PHE A 80 -13.81 -1.14 -3.40
C PHE A 80 -14.88 -1.03 -2.31
N LEU A 81 -15.47 -2.16 -1.93
CA LEU A 81 -16.54 -2.24 -0.94
C LEU A 81 -16.00 -2.74 0.40
N LEU A 82 -16.43 -2.10 1.50
CA LEU A 82 -16.05 -2.50 2.85
C LEU A 82 -16.50 -3.94 3.12
N SER A 83 -15.58 -4.77 3.60
CA SER A 83 -15.83 -6.17 3.95
C SER A 83 -16.22 -6.35 5.41
#